data_AF-A0A927XDV8-F1
#
_entry.id   AF-A0A927XDV8-F1
#
_cell.length_a   1.000
_cell.length_b   1.000
_cell.length_c   1.000
_cell.angle_alpha   90.00
_cell.angle_beta   90.00
_cell.angle_gamma   90.00
#
_symmetry.space_group_name_H-M   'P 1'
#
loop_
_entity.id
_entity.type
_entity.pdbx_description
1 polymer ?
#
loop_
_entity_poly.entity_id
_entity_poly.type
_entity_poly.pdbx_seq_one_letter_code
_entity_poly.pdbx_strand_id
1 'polypeptide(L)'
;MFHMVKFVAALPDFKLSVQFNEGVTKIYDVKPWFNKQKVFHQLFDLRLFYSVKVDMGGFGISWNDEVDLHCNELWNKGIQVQTPFDNLLALSDATRLWGLNESTLRKAISYGKLINGVDVMKFGKQWVITRSAMEREYGLPEEDD
;
A
#
# COMPACT_ATOMS: atom_id res chain seq x y z
N MET A 1 -0.72 -13.88 2.63
CA MET A 1 -0.83 -12.44 2.94
C MET A 1 -1.56 -11.69 1.82
N PHE A 2 -2.51 -10.80 2.14
CA PHE A 2 -3.10 -9.89 1.14
C PHE A 2 -2.31 -8.59 1.04
N HIS A 3 -1.76 -8.32 -0.14
CA HIS A 3 -1.07 -7.06 -0.47
C HIS A 3 -2.09 -5.93 -0.65
N MET A 4 -2.60 -5.40 0.46
CA MET A 4 -3.62 -4.35 0.44
C MET A 4 -3.06 -3.03 -0.08
N VAL A 5 -3.80 -2.42 -0.99
CA VAL A 5 -3.51 -1.09 -1.54
C VAL A 5 -3.79 -0.05 -0.46
N LYS A 6 -2.79 0.81 -0.25
CA LYS A 6 -2.85 1.96 0.67
C LYS A 6 -3.21 3.23 -0.07
N PHE A 7 -2.51 3.48 -1.17
CA PHE A 7 -2.68 4.65 -2.01
C PHE A 7 -2.55 4.28 -3.47
N VAL A 8 -3.27 5.01 -4.31
CA VAL A 8 -3.13 4.95 -5.77
C VAL A 8 -3.10 6.37 -6.31
N ALA A 9 -2.22 6.60 -7.28
CA ALA A 9 -2.18 7.84 -8.06
C ALA A 9 -2.09 7.49 -9.54
N ALA A 10 -2.95 8.11 -10.35
CA ALA A 10 -2.86 8.03 -11.79
C ALA A 10 -1.71 8.88 -12.32
N LEU A 11 -0.97 8.34 -13.29
CA LEU A 11 0.17 8.94 -13.96
C LEU A 11 -0.10 9.02 -15.46
N PRO A 12 0.63 9.87 -16.21
CA PRO A 12 0.59 9.86 -17.68
C PRO A 12 0.85 8.47 -18.28
N ASP A 13 0.44 8.27 -19.54
CA ASP A 13 0.62 7.01 -20.28
C ASP A 13 -0.14 5.81 -19.66
N PHE A 14 -1.29 6.08 -19.02
CA PHE A 14 -2.15 5.07 -18.40
C PHE A 14 -1.44 4.20 -17.35
N LYS A 15 -0.52 4.82 -16.61
CA LYS A 15 0.20 4.17 -15.52
C LYS A 15 -0.38 4.57 -14.17
N LEU A 16 -0.24 3.69 -13.20
CA LEU A 16 -0.62 3.93 -11.82
C LEU A 16 0.59 3.78 -10.93
N SER A 17 0.77 4.70 -9.99
CA SER A 17 1.62 4.49 -8.82
C SER A 17 0.77 3.92 -7.70
N VAL A 18 1.02 2.68 -7.31
CA VAL A 18 0.26 1.95 -6.29
C VAL A 18 1.18 1.71 -5.10
N GLN A 19 0.83 2.27 -3.94
CA GLN A 19 1.52 2.01 -2.67
C GLN A 19 0.72 0.98 -1.87
N PHE A 20 1.41 -0.01 -1.32
CA PHE A 20 0.85 -1.07 -0.51
C PHE A 20 1.12 -0.86 0.99
N ASN A 21 0.34 -1.53 1.82
CA ASN A 21 0.48 -1.41 3.28
C ASN A 21 1.79 -1.96 3.83
N GLU A 22 2.55 -2.80 3.08
CA GLU A 22 3.90 -3.22 3.46
C GLU A 22 4.99 -2.17 3.19
N GLY A 23 4.61 -0.96 2.75
CA GLY A 23 5.56 0.11 2.43
C GLY A 23 6.29 -0.15 1.12
N VAL A 24 5.66 -0.85 0.18
CA VAL A 24 6.16 -1.11 -1.16
C VAL A 24 5.37 -0.28 -2.16
N THR A 25 6.06 0.31 -3.14
CA THR A 25 5.43 1.02 -4.25
C THR A 25 5.68 0.30 -5.58
N LYS A 26 4.64 0.18 -6.40
CA LYS A 26 4.73 -0.40 -7.75
C LYS A 26 4.11 0.52 -8.79
N ILE A 27 4.72 0.54 -9.98
CA ILE A 27 4.14 1.13 -11.17
C ILE A 27 3.39 0.05 -11.94
N TYR A 28 2.10 0.29 -12.20
CA TYR A 28 1.25 -0.61 -12.95
C TYR A 28 0.85 0.01 -14.29
N ASP A 29 1.00 -0.72 -15.38
CA ASP A 29 0.56 -0.30 -16.72
C ASP A 29 -0.84 -0.86 -17.00
N VAL A 30 -1.82 0.01 -17.23
CA VAL A 30 -3.22 -0.39 -17.46
C VAL A 30 -3.46 -0.80 -18.92
N LYS A 31 -2.59 -0.41 -19.86
CA LYS A 31 -2.78 -0.67 -21.31
C LYS A 31 -3.05 -2.13 -21.69
N PRO A 32 -2.45 -3.15 -21.05
CA PRO A 32 -2.78 -4.54 -21.35
C PRO A 32 -4.27 -4.87 -21.19
N TRP A 33 -5.01 -4.17 -20.33
CA TRP A 33 -6.44 -4.40 -20.13
C TRP A 33 -7.32 -3.91 -21.28
N PHE A 34 -6.89 -2.89 -22.02
CA PHE A 34 -7.64 -2.40 -23.18
C PHE A 34 -7.85 -3.50 -24.23
N ASN A 35 -6.88 -4.40 -24.39
CA ASN A 35 -6.99 -5.53 -25.32
C ASN A 35 -7.73 -6.74 -24.73
N LYS A 36 -7.78 -6.86 -23.40
CA LYS A 36 -8.40 -8.01 -22.71
C LYS A 36 -9.89 -7.82 -22.51
N GLN A 37 -10.32 -6.62 -22.15
CA GLN A 37 -11.69 -6.33 -21.76
C GLN A 37 -12.13 -4.96 -22.23
N LYS A 38 -13.20 -4.91 -23.02
CA LYS A 38 -13.73 -3.67 -23.61
C LYS A 38 -14.17 -2.64 -22.58
N VAL A 39 -14.53 -3.06 -21.37
CA VAL A 39 -14.97 -2.15 -20.29
C VAL A 39 -13.88 -1.13 -19.93
N PHE A 40 -12.60 -1.51 -20.04
CA PHE A 40 -11.47 -0.62 -19.77
C PHE A 40 -11.28 0.48 -20.83
N HIS A 41 -11.94 0.40 -21.99
CA HIS A 41 -11.93 1.50 -22.97
C HIS A 41 -12.58 2.79 -22.42
N GLN A 42 -13.40 2.69 -21.38
CA GLN A 42 -13.92 3.87 -20.67
C GLN A 42 -12.79 4.77 -20.15
N LEU A 43 -11.64 4.19 -19.82
CA LEU A 43 -10.48 4.93 -19.32
C LEU A 43 -9.80 5.82 -20.37
N PHE A 44 -10.18 5.72 -21.66
CA PHE A 44 -9.76 6.71 -22.65
C PHE A 44 -10.31 8.11 -22.34
N ASP A 45 -11.40 8.24 -21.56
CA ASP A 45 -11.70 9.50 -20.88
C ASP A 45 -10.71 9.69 -19.73
N LEU A 46 -9.74 10.57 -19.94
CA LEU A 46 -8.69 10.84 -18.94
C LEU A 46 -9.26 11.35 -17.62
N ARG A 47 -10.42 12.04 -17.61
CA ARG A 47 -11.02 12.48 -16.35
C ARG A 47 -11.45 11.29 -15.50
N LEU A 48 -12.00 10.26 -16.15
CA LEU A 48 -12.29 9.00 -15.49
C LEU A 48 -10.98 8.37 -15.06
N PHE A 49 -9.99 8.19 -15.94
CA PHE A 49 -8.72 7.56 -15.57
C PHE A 49 -8.05 8.19 -14.33
N TYR A 50 -8.04 9.53 -14.22
CA TYR A 50 -7.48 10.24 -13.07
C TYR A 50 -8.37 10.21 -11.82
N SER A 51 -9.61 9.74 -11.89
CA SER A 51 -10.51 9.57 -10.73
C SER A 51 -10.33 8.24 -9.99
N VAL A 52 -9.28 7.48 -10.32
CA VAL A 52 -8.96 6.21 -9.66
C VAL A 52 -8.91 6.38 -8.14
N LYS A 53 -9.48 5.43 -7.42
CA LYS A 53 -9.50 5.41 -5.95
C LYS A 53 -9.27 4.01 -5.42
N VAL A 54 -8.79 3.93 -4.19
CA VAL A 54 -8.67 2.67 -3.46
C VAL A 54 -10.06 2.23 -3.00
N ASP A 55 -10.39 0.96 -3.18
CA ASP A 55 -11.66 0.39 -2.70
C ASP A 55 -11.68 0.24 -1.18
N MET A 56 -12.88 0.08 -0.62
CA MET A 56 -13.05 -0.13 0.81
C MET A 56 -12.24 -1.35 1.27
N GLY A 57 -11.39 -1.15 2.27
CA GLY A 57 -10.52 -2.20 2.82
C GLY A 57 -9.22 -2.44 2.04
N GLY A 58 -8.98 -1.78 0.90
CA GLY A 58 -7.72 -1.87 0.16
C GLY A 58 -7.54 -3.14 -0.66
N PHE A 59 -8.61 -3.89 -0.94
CA PHE A 59 -8.56 -5.12 -1.76
C PHE A 59 -8.49 -4.85 -3.27
N GLY A 60 -8.53 -3.60 -3.69
CA GLY A 60 -8.50 -3.21 -5.09
C GLY A 60 -8.52 -1.70 -5.27
N ILE A 61 -8.62 -1.31 -6.53
CA ILE A 61 -8.87 0.06 -6.96
C ILE A 61 -10.06 0.06 -7.92
N SER A 62 -10.80 1.16 -7.94
CA SER A 62 -11.90 1.35 -8.87
C SER A 62 -11.89 2.73 -9.49
N TRP A 63 -12.50 2.82 -10.66
CA TRP A 63 -12.85 4.07 -11.33
C TRP A 63 -14.35 4.32 -11.26
N ASN A 64 -15.15 3.27 -11.38
CA ASN A 64 -16.60 3.25 -11.27
C ASN A 64 -17.09 1.81 -10.95
N ASP A 65 -18.41 1.57 -11.03
CA ASP A 65 -19.02 0.28 -10.69
C ASP A 65 -18.68 -0.85 -11.68
N GLU A 66 -18.13 -0.53 -12.85
CA GLU A 66 -17.82 -1.49 -13.92
C GLU A 66 -16.31 -1.69 -14.15
N VAL A 67 -15.48 -0.74 -13.72
CA VAL A 67 -14.03 -0.72 -13.97
C VAL A 67 -13.29 -0.70 -12.65
N ASP A 68 -12.76 -1.86 -12.28
CA ASP A 68 -11.97 -2.11 -11.09
C ASP A 68 -10.77 -3.04 -11.37
N LEU A 69 -9.79 -3.04 -10.47
CA LEU A 69 -8.65 -3.95 -10.48
C LEU A 69 -8.36 -4.46 -9.06
N HIS A 70 -8.25 -5.77 -8.92
CA HIS A 70 -7.93 -6.42 -7.65
C HIS A 70 -6.47 -6.19 -7.24
N CYS A 71 -6.21 -6.09 -5.93
CA CYS A 71 -4.87 -5.78 -5.41
C CYS A 71 -3.79 -6.79 -5.83
N ASN A 72 -4.12 -8.08 -5.92
CA ASN A 72 -3.20 -9.12 -6.38
C ASN A 72 -2.74 -8.93 -7.83
N GLU A 73 -3.60 -8.42 -8.72
CA GLU A 73 -3.20 -8.10 -10.10
C GLU A 73 -2.18 -6.96 -10.09
N LEU A 74 -2.46 -5.90 -9.32
CA LEU A 74 -1.57 -4.75 -9.17
C LEU A 74 -0.22 -5.17 -8.57
N TRP A 75 -0.24 -6.05 -7.57
CA TRP A 75 0.96 -6.57 -6.93
C TRP A 75 1.77 -7.44 -7.88
N ASN A 76 1.13 -8.43 -8.52
CA ASN A 76 1.83 -9.45 -9.30
C ASN A 76 2.36 -8.93 -10.64
N LYS A 77 1.69 -7.95 -11.26
CA LYS A 77 2.07 -7.41 -12.58
C LYS A 77 2.68 -6.01 -12.50
N GLY A 78 2.57 -5.33 -11.36
CA GLY A 78 3.25 -4.06 -11.14
C GLY A 78 4.76 -4.23 -11.04
N ILE A 79 5.49 -3.25 -11.54
CA ILE A 79 6.95 -3.17 -11.44
C ILE A 79 7.30 -2.39 -10.19
N GLN A 80 8.04 -2.99 -9.28
CA GLN A 80 8.47 -2.31 -8.05
C GLN A 80 9.42 -1.16 -8.37
N VAL A 81 9.18 -0.03 -7.72
CA VAL A 81 10.01 1.18 -7.79
C VAL A 81 10.33 1.64 -6.38
N GLN A 82 11.44 2.36 -6.23
CA GLN A 82 11.79 2.96 -4.95
C GLN A 82 11.20 4.37 -4.84
N THR A 83 10.63 4.67 -3.69
CA THR A 83 10.17 6.01 -3.31
C THR A 83 10.68 6.40 -1.92
N PRO A 84 10.79 7.70 -1.62
CA PRO A 84 11.15 8.16 -0.28
C PRO A 84 10.18 7.74 0.83
N PHE A 85 8.97 7.30 0.49
CA PHE A 85 7.94 6.88 1.45
C PHE A 85 7.86 5.36 1.59
N ASP A 86 8.73 4.61 0.91
CA ASP A 86 8.80 3.17 1.08
C ASP A 86 9.33 2.82 2.48
N ASN A 87 9.00 1.63 2.96
CA ASN A 87 9.32 1.14 4.30
C ASN A 87 8.78 2.00 5.45
N LEU A 88 7.88 2.95 5.19
CA LEU A 88 7.15 3.70 6.20
C LEU A 88 5.74 3.12 6.35
N LEU A 89 5.44 2.63 7.54
CA LEU A 89 4.18 1.96 7.85
C LEU A 89 3.38 2.82 8.82
N ALA A 90 2.05 2.78 8.71
CA ALA A 90 1.23 3.20 9.83
C ALA A 90 1.40 2.17 10.96
N LEU A 91 1.35 2.60 12.21
CA LEU A 91 1.41 1.69 13.36
C LEU A 91 0.36 0.56 13.26
N SER A 92 -0.83 0.89 12.76
CA SER A 92 -1.92 -0.06 12.51
C SER A 92 -1.61 -1.06 11.39
N ASP A 93 -0.88 -0.65 10.36
CA ASP A 93 -0.43 -1.55 9.30
C ASP A 93 0.64 -2.50 9.82
N ALA A 94 1.62 -1.98 10.57
CA ALA A 94 2.64 -2.79 11.23
C ALA A 94 2.03 -3.81 12.20
N THR A 95 1.04 -3.44 13.02
CA THR A 95 0.36 -4.40 13.91
C THR A 95 -0.29 -5.53 13.14
N ARG A 96 -0.94 -5.21 12.02
CA ARG A 96 -1.62 -6.21 11.20
C ARG A 96 -0.64 -7.15 10.50
N LEU A 97 0.42 -6.59 9.90
CA LEU A 97 1.43 -7.35 9.17
C LEU A 97 2.24 -8.30 10.07
N TRP A 98 2.43 -7.95 11.34
CA TRP A 98 3.16 -8.77 12.31
C TRP A 98 2.25 -9.56 13.27
N GLY A 99 0.92 -9.54 13.09
CA GLY A 99 0.00 -10.21 14.02
C GLY A 99 0.08 -9.68 15.47
N LEU A 100 0.50 -8.42 15.67
CA LEU A 100 0.67 -7.81 16.99
C LEU A 100 -0.53 -6.95 17.37
N ASN A 101 -0.74 -6.78 18.67
CA ASN A 101 -1.68 -5.78 19.19
C ASN A 101 -1.06 -4.38 19.21
N GLU A 102 -1.88 -3.34 19.03
CA GLU A 102 -1.41 -1.95 19.10
C GLU A 102 -0.79 -1.58 20.46
N SER A 103 -1.29 -2.18 21.54
CA SER A 103 -0.73 -2.04 22.88
C SER A 103 0.71 -2.54 22.97
N THR A 104 1.08 -3.56 22.19
CA THR A 104 2.45 -4.11 22.15
C THR A 104 3.41 -3.07 21.59
N LEU A 105 3.11 -2.47 20.44
CA LEU A 105 3.98 -1.46 19.84
C LEU A 105 4.00 -0.18 20.68
N ARG A 106 2.87 0.24 21.26
CA ARG A 106 2.82 1.41 22.16
C ARG A 106 3.71 1.21 23.39
N LYS A 107 3.73 0.02 23.99
CA LYS A 107 4.64 -0.31 25.10
C LYS A 107 6.10 -0.33 24.66
N ALA A 108 6.39 -0.88 23.48
CA ALA A 108 7.74 -0.89 22.92
C ALA A 108 8.29 0.53 22.72
N ILE A 109 7.44 1.48 22.32
CA ILE A 109 7.79 2.91 22.25
C ILE A 109 8.05 3.47 23.66
N SER A 110 7.17 3.21 24.63
CA SER A 110 7.32 3.77 25.99
C SER A 110 8.56 3.23 26.74
N TYR A 111 8.96 1.99 26.47
CA TYR A 111 10.11 1.36 27.11
C TYR A 111 11.41 1.60 26.34
N GLY A 112 11.38 2.32 25.21
CA GLY A 112 12.56 2.63 24.41
C GLY A 112 13.07 1.49 23.54
N LYS A 113 12.31 0.39 23.37
CA LYS A 113 12.60 -0.66 22.39
C LYS A 113 12.46 -0.12 20.95
N LEU A 114 11.49 0.76 20.73
CA LEU A 114 11.34 1.55 19.51
C LEU A 114 11.65 3.02 19.81
N ILE A 115 12.66 3.58 19.16
CA ILE A 115 13.19 4.91 19.49
C ILE A 115 12.43 6.00 18.70
N ASN A 116 11.85 6.97 19.42
CA ASN A 116 11.16 8.11 18.81
C ASN A 116 12.15 9.02 18.07
N GLY A 117 11.84 9.36 16.82
CA GLY A 117 12.71 10.13 15.93
C GLY A 117 13.68 9.27 15.10
N VAL A 118 13.76 7.96 15.36
CA VAL A 118 14.64 7.02 14.65
C VAL A 118 13.82 5.89 14.03
N ASP A 119 13.08 5.15 14.86
CA ASP A 119 12.26 4.01 14.45
C ASP A 119 10.79 4.41 14.24
N VAL A 120 10.30 5.32 15.09
CA VAL A 120 8.91 5.77 15.10
C VAL A 120 8.82 7.27 15.16
N MET A 121 7.76 7.83 14.57
CA MET A 121 7.46 9.25 14.68
C MET A 121 5.94 9.47 14.64
N LYS A 122 5.44 10.42 15.43
CA LYS A 122 4.01 10.75 15.47
C LYS A 122 3.72 11.99 14.61
N PHE A 123 2.84 11.84 13.63
CA PHE A 123 2.33 12.94 12.81
C PHE A 123 0.83 13.15 13.09
N GLY A 124 0.50 14.23 13.78
CA GLY A 124 -0.86 14.49 14.25
C GLY A 124 -1.35 13.36 15.17
N LYS A 125 -2.37 12.62 14.72
CA LYS A 125 -2.93 11.49 15.46
C LYS A 125 -2.27 10.14 15.15
N GLN A 126 -1.55 10.06 14.02
CA GLN A 126 -1.02 8.80 13.51
C GLN A 126 0.42 8.59 13.94
N TRP A 127 0.76 7.35 14.31
CA TRP A 127 2.15 6.92 14.44
C TRP A 127 2.60 6.28 13.12
N VAL A 128 3.79 6.70 12.67
CA VAL A 128 4.54 6.10 11.58
C VAL A 128 5.70 5.32 12.19
N ILE A 129 5.95 4.13 11.65
CA ILE A 129 7.04 3.24 12.06
C ILE A 129 7.79 2.77 10.83
N THR A 130 9.11 2.62 10.94
CA THR A 130 9.91 2.06 9.86
C THR A 130 9.78 0.54 9.81
N ARG A 131 9.74 -0.02 8.60
CA ARG A 131 9.74 -1.47 8.39
C ARG A 131 10.99 -2.12 8.99
N SER A 132 12.14 -1.47 8.84
CA SER A 132 13.41 -1.96 9.38
C SER A 132 13.41 -2.07 10.90
N ALA A 133 12.73 -1.16 11.61
CA ALA A 133 12.58 -1.28 13.07
C ALA A 133 11.69 -2.47 13.45
N MET A 134 10.59 -2.69 12.71
CA MET A 134 9.75 -3.87 12.91
C MET A 134 10.54 -5.17 12.67
N GLU A 135 11.29 -5.24 11.57
CA GLU A 135 12.11 -6.40 11.24
C GLU A 135 13.21 -6.67 12.27
N ARG A 136 13.87 -5.61 12.76
CA ARG A 136 14.89 -5.71 13.80
C ARG A 136 14.34 -6.23 15.13
N GLU A 137 13.17 -5.74 15.53
CA GLU A 137 12.61 -6.00 16.86
C GLU A 137 11.66 -7.20 16.93
N TYR A 138 11.11 -7.63 15.79
CA TYR A 138 10.05 -8.64 15.68
C TYR A 138 10.24 -9.66 14.54
N GLY A 139 11.29 -9.54 13.71
CA GLY A 139 11.53 -10.45 12.58
C GLY A 139 10.72 -10.09 11.32
N LEU A 140 10.74 -10.96 10.30
CA LEU A 140 9.92 -10.76 9.11
C LEU A 140 8.42 -10.89 9.44
N PRO A 141 7.53 -10.14 8.75
CA PRO A 141 6.08 -10.29 8.93
C PRO A 141 5.63 -11.71 8.53
N GLU A 142 4.54 -12.19 9.13
CA GLU A 142 3.99 -13.52 8.82
C GLU A 142 3.46 -13.52 7.37
N GLU A 143 4.06 -14.31 6.48
CA GLU A 143 3.46 -14.57 5.17
C GLU A 143 2.34 -15.59 5.38
N ASP A 144 1.05 -15.21 5.23
CA ASP A 144 0.01 -16.26 5.20
C ASP A 144 0.27 -17.15 3.97
N ASP A 145 0.67 -18.40 4.23
CA ASP A 145 0.68 -19.54 3.29
C ASP A 145 -0.74 -19.91 2.83
#